data_AF-A0AAD2AJG1-F1
#
_entry.id   AF-A0AAD2AJG1-F1
#
_cell.length_a   1.000
_cell.length_b   1.000
_cell.length_c   1.000
_cell.angle_alpha   90.00
_cell.angle_beta   90.00
_cell.angle_gamma   90.00
#
_symmetry.space_group_name_H-M   'P 1'
#
loop_
_entity.id
_entity.type
_entity.pdbx_description
1 polymer ?
#
loop_
_entity_poly.entity_id
_entity_poly.type
_entity_poly.pdbx_seq_one_letter_code
_entity_poly.pdbx_strand_id
1 'polypeptide(L)'
;MKNSKLILTAIALAVLSAAIAFYYGEIATSVFFPPTIPGSDDLLHSAERIHLSGAVGPESLAFDSNGEGPYTGVADGRILKWKTSNDSNVWVEFAVTSSQR
;
A
#
# COMPACT_ATOMS: atom_id res chain seq x y z
N MET A 1 -18.00 -15.86 -46.95
CA MET A 1 -16.92 -15.01 -47.52
C MET A 1 -16.49 -14.01 -46.47
N LYS A 2 -15.24 -14.07 -45.98
CA LYS A 2 -14.72 -13.07 -45.02
C LYS A 2 -14.67 -11.71 -45.72
N ASN A 3 -15.33 -10.70 -45.15
CA ASN A 3 -15.37 -9.35 -45.72
C ASN A 3 -14.01 -8.67 -45.51
N SER A 4 -13.15 -8.70 -46.52
CA SER A 4 -11.76 -8.23 -46.43
C SER A 4 -11.67 -6.76 -46.01
N LYS A 5 -12.68 -5.94 -46.35
CA LYS A 5 -12.76 -4.54 -45.93
C LYS A 5 -12.91 -4.41 -44.41
N LEU A 6 -13.78 -5.22 -43.79
CA LEU A 6 -13.96 -5.24 -42.34
C LEU A 6 -12.67 -5.67 -41.61
N ILE A 7 -11.94 -6.64 -42.18
CA ILE A 7 -10.68 -7.11 -41.60
C ILE A 7 -9.62 -6.01 -41.69
N LEU A 8 -9.48 -5.34 -42.84
CA LEU A 8 -8.55 -4.23 -43.00
C LEU A 8 -8.83 -3.08 -42.04
N THR A 9 -10.11 -2.69 -41.88
CA THR A 9 -10.49 -1.60 -40.97
C THR A 9 -10.18 -1.93 -39.51
N ALA A 10 -10.42 -3.17 -39.08
CA ALA A 10 -10.12 -3.60 -37.72
C ALA A 10 -8.61 -3.58 -37.44
N ILE A 11 -7.80 -4.02 -38.40
CA ILE A 11 -6.34 -3.97 -38.29
C ILE A 11 -5.85 -2.52 -38.21
N ALA A 12 -6.36 -1.64 -39.08
CA ALA A 12 -5.97 -0.23 -39.08
C ALA A 12 -6.30 0.46 -37.75
N LEU A 13 -7.49 0.19 -37.19
CA LEU A 13 -7.89 0.73 -35.88
C LEU A 13 -7.00 0.23 -34.75
N ALA A 14 -6.68 -1.07 -34.74
CA ALA A 14 -5.82 -1.65 -33.72
C ALA A 14 -4.41 -1.05 -33.75
N VAL A 15 -3.82 -0.90 -34.94
CA VAL A 15 -2.51 -0.27 -35.12
C VAL A 15 -2.54 1.19 -34.68
N LEU A 16 -3.58 1.94 -35.06
CA LEU A 16 -3.74 3.33 -34.64
C LEU A 16 -3.86 3.44 -33.12
N SER A 17 -4.66 2.57 -32.47
CA SER A 17 -4.80 2.57 -31.01
C SER A 17 -3.48 2.24 -30.30
N ALA A 18 -2.69 1.31 -30.83
CA ALA A 18 -1.40 0.96 -30.25
C ALA A 18 -0.38 2.09 -30.40
N ALA A 19 -0.36 2.76 -31.56
CA ALA A 19 0.50 3.91 -31.81
C ALA A 19 0.14 5.09 -30.89
N ILE A 20 -1.16 5.36 -30.70
CA ILE A 20 -1.66 6.37 -29.75
C ILE A 20 -1.23 6.00 -28.33
N ALA A 21 -1.47 4.76 -27.90
CA ALA A 21 -1.08 4.31 -26.54
C ALA A 21 0.43 4.43 -26.29
N PHE A 22 1.27 4.15 -27.30
CA PHE A 22 2.72 4.32 -27.20
C PHE A 22 3.12 5.79 -27.11
N TYR A 23 2.55 6.65 -27.97
CA TYR A 23 2.84 8.09 -27.98
C TYR A 23 2.41 8.80 -26.69
N TYR A 24 1.24 8.44 -26.14
CA TYR A 24 0.73 9.01 -24.89
C TYR A 24 1.15 8.24 -23.63
N GLY A 25 1.82 7.10 -23.77
CA GLY A 25 2.27 6.27 -22.65
C GLY A 25 3.19 7.01 -21.69
N GLU A 26 4.05 7.88 -22.22
CA GLU A 26 4.92 8.75 -21.42
C GLU A 26 4.15 9.86 -20.68
N ILE A 27 3.01 10.33 -21.22
CA ILE A 27 2.16 11.29 -20.52
C ILE A 27 1.40 10.59 -19.39
N ALA A 28 0.91 9.37 -19.63
CA ALA A 28 0.19 8.58 -18.64
C ALA A 28 1.05 8.25 -17.41
N THR A 29 2.35 7.97 -17.59
CA THR A 29 3.24 7.72 -16.44
C THR A 29 3.39 8.95 -15.55
N SER A 30 3.36 10.16 -16.10
CA SER A 30 3.49 11.42 -15.33
C SER A 30 2.22 11.83 -14.56
N VAL A 31 1.04 11.44 -15.06
CA VAL A 31 -0.25 11.85 -14.47
C VAL A 31 -0.76 10.85 -13.42
N PHE A 32 -0.46 9.56 -13.61
CA PHE A 32 -0.99 8.49 -12.76
C PHE A 32 0.03 7.91 -11.78
N PHE A 33 1.31 8.27 -11.87
CA PHE A 33 2.33 7.82 -10.94
C PHE A 33 3.02 9.04 -10.30
N PRO A 34 3.34 8.96 -9.00
CA PRO A 34 4.13 10.00 -8.37
C PRO A 34 5.52 10.08 -9.03
N PRO A 35 6.14 11.27 -9.06
CA PRO A 35 7.52 11.39 -9.53
C PRO A 35 8.44 10.51 -8.67
N THR A 36 9.44 9.89 -9.30
CA THR A 36 10.47 9.18 -8.57
C THR A 36 11.29 10.18 -7.76
N ILE A 37 11.36 9.96 -6.44
CA ILE A 37 12.17 10.78 -5.55
C ILE A 37 13.56 10.14 -5.49
N PRO A 38 14.64 10.83 -5.92
CA PRO A 38 15.99 10.25 -5.88
C PRO A 38 16.35 9.78 -4.48
N GLY A 39 16.77 8.52 -4.34
CA GLY A 39 17.12 7.90 -3.07
C GLY A 39 15.93 7.35 -2.26
N SER A 40 14.70 7.43 -2.78
CA SER A 40 13.55 6.76 -2.19
C SER A 40 13.44 5.32 -2.69
N ASP A 41 13.19 4.39 -1.77
CA ASP A 41 12.86 3.01 -2.09
C ASP A 41 11.33 2.81 -2.05
N ASP A 42 10.79 2.11 -3.04
CA ASP A 42 9.37 1.76 -3.13
C ASP A 42 9.07 0.45 -2.38
N LEU A 43 9.26 0.47 -1.06
CA LEU A 43 9.13 -0.73 -0.21
C LEU A 43 7.70 -0.96 0.29
N LEU A 44 6.84 0.06 0.27
CA LEU A 44 5.50 -0.02 0.85
C LEU A 44 4.65 -1.10 0.16
N HIS A 45 4.84 -1.29 -1.15
CA HIS A 45 4.16 -2.33 -1.91
C HIS A 45 4.58 -3.76 -1.53
N SER A 46 5.74 -3.92 -0.87
CA SER A 46 6.22 -5.21 -0.35
C SER A 46 5.78 -5.49 1.09
N ALA A 47 5.09 -4.55 1.73
CA ALA A 47 4.70 -4.68 3.14
C ALA A 47 3.67 -5.80 3.34
N GLU A 48 3.86 -6.60 4.39
CA GLU A 48 2.90 -7.61 4.82
C GLU A 48 1.92 -7.03 5.84
N ARG A 49 0.64 -7.42 5.71
CA ARG A 49 -0.39 -7.05 6.69
C ARG A 49 -0.45 -8.07 7.82
N ILE A 50 -0.14 -7.63 9.02
CA ILE A 50 -0.29 -8.43 10.23
C ILE A 50 -1.75 -8.37 10.68
N HIS A 51 -2.44 -9.51 10.66
CA HIS A 51 -3.79 -9.61 11.22
C HIS A 51 -3.73 -9.88 12.72
N LEU A 52 -4.41 -9.04 13.49
CA LEU A 52 -4.57 -9.22 14.92
C LEU A 52 -6.04 -9.45 15.25
N SER A 53 -6.35 -10.59 15.85
CA SER A 53 -7.72 -10.93 16.25
C SER A 53 -8.20 -10.04 17.39
N GLY A 54 -9.45 -9.59 17.32
CA GLY A 54 -10.07 -8.75 18.36
C GLY A 54 -9.50 -7.33 18.43
N ALA A 55 -8.73 -6.88 17.44
CA ALA A 55 -8.26 -5.51 17.34
C ALA A 55 -8.85 -4.86 16.07
N VAL A 56 -9.41 -3.66 16.21
CA VAL A 56 -9.97 -2.90 15.09
C VAL A 56 -9.19 -1.61 14.94
N GLY A 57 -8.51 -1.50 13.80
CA GLY A 57 -7.71 -0.35 13.39
C GLY A 57 -6.47 -0.09 14.26
N PRO A 58 -5.38 0.42 13.68
CA PRO A 58 -4.53 1.37 14.37
C PRO A 58 -4.99 2.79 14.05
N GLU A 59 -5.29 3.61 15.07
CA GLU A 59 -5.60 5.03 14.84
C GLU A 59 -4.33 5.89 14.69
N SER A 60 -3.19 5.43 15.22
CA SER A 60 -1.89 6.12 15.19
C SER A 60 -0.75 5.17 15.58
N LEU A 61 0.49 5.48 15.16
CA LEU A 61 1.72 4.79 15.58
C LEU A 61 2.66 5.77 16.28
N ALA A 62 3.19 5.38 17.43
CA ALA A 62 4.19 6.13 18.17
C ALA A 62 5.47 5.30 18.38
N PHE A 63 6.62 5.93 18.18
CA PHE A 63 7.93 5.30 18.40
C PHE A 63 8.56 5.88 19.66
N ASP A 64 9.06 5.02 20.53
CA ASP A 64 9.76 5.45 21.73
C ASP A 64 11.21 5.83 21.39
N SER A 65 11.71 6.88 22.04
CA SER A 65 13.06 7.43 21.78
C SER A 65 14.19 6.50 22.20
N ASN A 66 13.93 5.55 23.09
CA ASN A 66 14.88 4.54 23.53
C ASN A 66 14.89 3.32 22.58
N GLY A 67 14.14 3.36 21.47
CA GLY A 67 14.06 2.28 20.49
C GLY A 67 13.04 1.20 20.85
N GLU A 68 12.17 1.45 21.83
CA GLU A 68 11.09 0.54 22.16
C GLU A 68 9.87 0.70 21.23
N GLY A 69 9.03 -0.34 21.14
CA GLY A 69 7.83 -0.31 20.31
C GLY A 69 8.12 -0.62 18.83
N PRO A 70 7.32 -0.09 17.88
CA PRO A 70 6.29 0.95 18.00
C PRO A 70 5.07 0.59 18.86
N TYR A 71 4.26 1.61 19.18
CA TYR A 71 3.01 1.51 19.93
C TYR A 71 1.82 1.97 19.07
N THR A 72 0.67 1.33 19.20
CA THR A 72 -0.58 1.74 18.54
C THR A 72 -1.78 1.62 19.47
N GLY A 73 -2.73 2.55 19.35
CA GLY A 73 -4.06 2.38 19.92
C GLY A 73 -4.95 1.50 19.03
N VAL A 74 -5.93 0.83 19.62
CA VAL A 74 -7.00 0.11 18.91
C VAL A 74 -8.37 0.57 19.44
N ALA A 75 -9.44 0.36 18.66
CA ALA A 75 -10.77 0.94 18.93
C ALA A 75 -11.40 0.58 20.30
N ASP A 76 -10.96 -0.50 20.95
CA ASP A 76 -11.44 -0.91 22.27
C ASP A 76 -10.72 -0.21 23.45
N GLY A 77 -9.84 0.75 23.16
CA GLY A 77 -9.12 1.55 24.16
C GLY A 77 -7.83 0.92 24.65
N ARG A 78 -7.43 -0.24 24.13
CA ARG A 78 -6.10 -0.81 24.38
C ARG A 78 -5.01 -0.08 23.60
N ILE A 79 -3.81 -0.08 24.19
CA ILE A 79 -2.55 0.31 23.58
C ILE A 79 -1.73 -0.96 23.41
N LEU A 80 -1.34 -1.25 22.18
CA LEU A 80 -0.51 -2.38 21.82
C LEU A 80 0.93 -1.91 21.60
N LYS A 81 1.89 -2.76 21.94
CA LYS A 81 3.32 -2.55 21.72
C LYS A 81 3.86 -3.65 20.80
N TRP A 82 4.58 -3.27 19.78
CA TRP A 82 5.37 -4.19 18.97
C TRP A 82 6.59 -4.63 19.78
N LYS A 83 6.77 -5.94 19.96
CA LYS A 83 7.95 -6.51 20.59
C LYS A 83 8.69 -7.35 19.57
N THR A 84 9.97 -7.03 19.41
CA THR A 84 10.93 -7.86 18.69
C THR A 84 11.62 -8.79 19.67
N SER A 85 11.68 -10.07 19.33
CA SER A 85 12.52 -11.07 19.97
C SER A 85 13.27 -11.86 18.91
N ASN A 86 14.32 -12.59 19.31
CA ASN A 86 15.12 -13.40 18.37
C ASN A 86 14.28 -14.43 17.61
N ASP A 87 13.18 -14.90 18.20
CA ASP A 87 12.37 -16.00 17.65
C ASP A 87 11.08 -15.50 16.97
N SER A 88 10.56 -14.33 17.36
CA SER A 88 9.32 -13.79 16.80
C SER A 88 9.13 -12.30 17.07
N ASN A 89 8.41 -11.65 16.16
CA ASN A 89 7.92 -10.30 16.35
C ASN A 89 6.41 -10.32 16.52
N VAL A 90 5.90 -9.71 17.58
CA VAL A 90 4.48 -9.81 17.95
C VAL A 90 3.96 -8.52 18.60
N TRP A 91 2.70 -8.21 18.33
CA TRP A 91 1.95 -7.18 19.05
C TRP A 91 1.49 -7.74 20.40
N VAL A 92 1.82 -7.05 21.49
CA VAL A 92 1.34 -7.40 22.83
C VAL A 92 0.54 -6.25 23.43
N GLU A 93 -0.42 -6.58 24.29
CA GLU A 93 -1.11 -5.58 25.08
C GLU A 93 -0.14 -4.90 26.06
N PHE A 94 -0.10 -3.58 26.02
CA PHE A 94 0.79 -2.76 26.85
C PHE A 94 0.01 -2.00 27.92
N ALA A 95 -1.12 -1.40 27.55
CA ALA A 95 -1.97 -0.66 28.47
C ALA A 95 -3.42 -0.61 27.95
N VAL A 96 -4.34 -0.16 28.79
CA VAL A 96 -5.73 0.15 28.42
C VAL A 96 -6.11 1.49 29.06
N THR A 97 -6.89 2.30 28.35
CA THR A 97 -7.36 3.57 28.91
C THR A 97 -8.36 3.32 30.05
N SER A 98 -8.25 4.07 31.15
CA SER A 98 -9.23 4.04 32.24
C SER A 98 -10.61 4.45 31.74
N SER A 99 -11.67 3.84 32.31
CA SER A 99 -13.06 4.22 32.06
C SER A 99 -13.44 5.57 32.70
N GLN A 100 -12.66 6.03 33.68
CA GLN A 100 -12.83 7.35 34.30
C GLN A 100 -12.06 8.37 33.47
N ARG A 101 -12.78 9.06 32.57
CA ARG A 101 -12.32 10.27 31.87
C ARG A 101 -13.05 11.49 32.41
#